data_AF-A0A938BJ19-F1
#
_entry.id   AF-A0A938BJ19-F1
#
_cell.length_a   1.000
_cell.length_b   1.000
_cell.length_c   1.000
_cell.angle_alpha   90.00
_cell.angle_beta   90.00
_cell.angle_gamma   90.00
#
_symmetry.space_group_name_H-M   'P 1'
#
loop_
_entity.id
_entity.type
_entity.pdbx_description
1 polymer ?
#
loop_
_entity_poly.entity_id
_entity_poly.type
_entity_poly.pdbx_seq_one_letter_code
_entity_poly.pdbx_strand_id
1 'polypeptide(L)'
;MTVTFSGSGSSQKFKIEGLTSTPLQGDVTPLGTSTPDILESGGIKVFCGPRDDPFFFDLDAFKTFVSGPYVPAAGYRQTGTPVDKFAGANVASIALEFPINALTGITSTSGTIKVWASTDKVQTANGKITGILSPLAP
;
A
#
# COMPACT_ATOMS: atom_id res chain seq x y z
N MET A 1 -2.08 11.13 -12.31
CA MET A 1 -3.03 10.67 -11.28
C MET A 1 -2.39 10.79 -9.91
N THR A 2 -3.17 11.18 -8.89
CA THR A 2 -2.73 11.27 -7.49
C THR A 2 -3.75 10.59 -6.59
N VAL A 3 -3.29 9.81 -5.62
CA VAL A 3 -4.12 9.21 -4.56
C VAL A 3 -3.80 9.90 -3.24
N THR A 4 -4.83 10.39 -2.53
CA THR A 4 -4.69 11.02 -1.21
C THR A 4 -5.59 10.34 -0.19
N PHE A 5 -5.16 10.34 1.06
CA PHE A 5 -5.88 9.73 2.19
C PHE A 5 -6.24 10.78 3.22
N SER A 6 -7.42 10.65 3.82
CA SER A 6 -7.88 11.54 4.89
C SER A 6 -8.69 10.79 5.93
N GLY A 7 -8.80 11.35 7.13
CA GLY A 7 -9.44 10.67 8.27
C GLY A 7 -8.54 9.61 8.90
N SER A 8 -9.13 8.81 9.80
CA SER A 8 -8.43 7.80 10.59
C SER A 8 -9.33 6.62 10.94
N GLY A 9 -8.71 5.50 11.29
CA GLY A 9 -9.42 4.27 11.67
C GLY A 9 -10.39 3.80 10.59
N SER A 10 -11.56 3.32 11.00
CA SER A 10 -12.59 2.81 10.10
C SER A 10 -13.30 3.87 9.26
N SER A 11 -13.04 5.16 9.51
CA SER A 11 -13.62 6.27 8.77
C SER A 11 -12.63 6.89 7.78
N GLN A 12 -11.48 6.24 7.55
CA GLN A 12 -10.49 6.72 6.61
C GLN A 12 -11.04 6.63 5.17
N LYS A 13 -10.78 7.67 4.39
CA LYS A 13 -11.23 7.79 3.00
C LYS A 13 -10.05 8.00 2.06
N PHE A 14 -10.21 7.58 0.82
CA PHE A 14 -9.29 7.90 -0.26
C PHE A 14 -9.96 8.81 -1.30
N LYS A 15 -9.15 9.61 -1.97
CA LYS A 15 -9.53 10.44 -3.12
C LYS A 15 -8.51 10.27 -4.24
N ILE A 16 -8.99 10.03 -5.45
CA ILE A 16 -8.19 9.87 -6.67
C ILE A 16 -8.50 11.01 -7.63
N GLU A 17 -7.44 11.69 -8.07
CA GLU A 17 -7.50 12.80 -9.01
C GLU A 17 -6.66 12.53 -10.25
N GLY A 18 -7.08 13.09 -11.39
CA GLY A 18 -6.35 12.99 -12.66
C GLY A 18 -6.42 11.62 -13.34
N LEU A 19 -7.39 10.78 -12.96
CA LEU A 19 -7.78 9.56 -13.70
C LEU A 19 -9.07 9.76 -14.50
N THR A 20 -10.01 10.55 -13.98
CA THR A 20 -11.23 10.97 -14.68
C THR A 20 -11.45 12.48 -14.51
N SER A 21 -12.44 13.07 -15.17
CA SER A 21 -12.80 14.48 -15.04
C SER A 21 -13.31 14.86 -13.64
N THR A 22 -13.86 13.90 -12.91
CA THR A 22 -14.37 14.08 -11.54
C THR A 22 -13.54 13.24 -10.57
N PRO A 23 -13.11 13.77 -9.41
CA PRO A 23 -12.39 12.96 -8.44
C PRO A 23 -13.19 11.73 -7.99
N LEU A 24 -12.55 10.57 -7.99
CA LEU A 24 -13.13 9.34 -7.43
C LEU A 24 -12.86 9.31 -5.92
N GLN A 25 -13.87 8.99 -5.13
CA GLN A 25 -13.78 8.96 -3.67
C GLN A 25 -14.42 7.70 -3.12
N GLY A 26 -13.79 7.08 -2.13
CA GLY A 26 -14.29 5.88 -1.49
C GLY A 26 -13.70 5.69 -0.10
N ASP A 27 -14.17 4.66 0.59
CA ASP A 27 -13.70 4.30 1.93
C ASP A 27 -12.45 3.40 1.85
N VAL A 28 -11.52 3.61 2.78
CA VAL A 28 -10.40 2.69 2.97
C VAL A 28 -10.91 1.50 3.78
N THR A 29 -10.72 0.29 3.25
CA THR A 29 -11.15 -0.93 3.94
C THR A 29 -10.50 -0.99 5.32
N PRO A 30 -11.29 -1.08 6.41
CA PRO A 30 -10.73 -1.17 7.76
C PRO A 30 -9.96 -2.48 7.97
N LEU A 31 -8.97 -2.45 8.87
CA LEU A 31 -8.26 -3.65 9.29
C LEU A 31 -9.23 -4.70 9.88
N GLY A 32 -9.05 -5.97 9.48
CA GLY A 32 -9.87 -7.08 9.97
C GLY A 32 -11.20 -7.27 9.24
N THR A 33 -11.49 -6.45 8.23
CA THR A 33 -12.70 -6.61 7.41
C THR A 33 -12.51 -7.75 6.39
N SER A 34 -13.43 -8.72 6.40
CA SER A 34 -13.39 -9.88 5.49
C SER A 34 -13.86 -9.55 4.07
N THR A 35 -14.74 -8.56 3.92
CA THR A 35 -15.19 -8.06 2.62
C THR A 35 -14.49 -6.74 2.30
N PRO A 36 -13.78 -6.63 1.16
CA PRO A 36 -13.13 -5.38 0.78
C PRO A 36 -14.15 -4.32 0.35
N ASP A 37 -13.90 -3.08 0.74
CA ASP A 37 -14.54 -1.91 0.15
C ASP A 37 -13.89 -1.64 -1.21
N ILE A 38 -14.67 -1.88 -2.28
CA ILE A 38 -14.24 -1.64 -3.66
C ILE A 38 -15.11 -0.53 -4.22
N LEU A 39 -14.49 0.59 -4.59
CA LEU A 39 -15.16 1.62 -5.37
C LEU A 39 -15.20 1.18 -6.83
N GLU A 40 -16.39 1.10 -7.42
CA GLU A 40 -16.57 0.90 -8.85
C GLU A 40 -17.23 2.14 -9.48
N SER A 41 -16.61 2.71 -10.50
CA SER A 41 -17.14 3.87 -11.21
C SER A 41 -16.62 3.91 -12.64
N GLY A 42 -17.52 3.95 -13.63
CA GLY A 42 -17.15 4.07 -15.04
C GLY A 42 -16.22 2.96 -15.55
N GLY A 43 -16.35 1.73 -15.02
CA GLY A 43 -15.47 0.60 -15.36
C GLY A 43 -14.11 0.61 -14.67
N ILE A 44 -13.86 1.58 -13.78
CA ILE A 44 -12.68 1.63 -12.92
C ILE A 44 -13.03 1.00 -11.58
N LYS A 45 -12.15 0.15 -11.06
CA LYS A 45 -12.24 -0.40 -9.71
C LYS A 45 -11.06 0.06 -8.87
N VAL A 46 -11.33 0.45 -7.64
CA VAL A 46 -10.33 0.94 -6.70
C VAL A 46 -10.50 0.24 -5.37
N PHE A 47 -9.40 -0.33 -4.89
CA PHE A 47 -9.27 -0.82 -3.54
C PHE A 47 -8.12 -0.08 -2.84
N CYS A 48 -8.38 0.34 -1.60
CA CYS A 48 -7.39 0.92 -0.70
C CYS A 48 -7.57 0.32 0.69
N GLY A 49 -6.47 -0.12 1.33
CA GLY A 49 -6.53 -0.60 2.71
C GLY A 49 -5.35 -1.50 3.10
N PRO A 50 -5.31 -1.92 4.38
CA PRO A 50 -4.31 -2.87 4.87
C PRO A 50 -4.52 -4.24 4.23
N ARG A 51 -3.43 -4.87 3.81
CA ARG A 51 -3.38 -6.29 3.41
C ARG A 51 -2.24 -6.97 4.12
N ASP A 52 -2.35 -8.26 4.33
CA ASP A 52 -1.21 -9.01 4.82
C ASP A 52 -0.07 -8.94 3.79
N ASP A 53 1.17 -8.97 4.28
CA ASP A 53 2.33 -8.83 3.40
C ASP A 53 2.41 -10.05 2.44
N PRO A 54 2.64 -9.86 1.12
CA PRO A 54 2.79 -10.97 0.19
C PRO A 54 4.05 -11.84 0.40
N PHE A 55 4.98 -11.48 1.28
CA PHE A 55 6.14 -12.32 1.59
C PHE A 55 6.11 -12.93 2.98
N PHE A 56 6.64 -14.15 3.07
CA PHE A 56 6.94 -14.82 4.33
C PHE A 56 8.37 -14.47 4.76
N PHE A 57 8.58 -14.07 6.03
CA PHE A 57 9.94 -13.90 6.54
C PHE A 57 10.15 -14.37 7.98
N ASP A 58 11.02 -15.36 8.13
CA ASP A 58 11.50 -15.82 9.44
C ASP A 58 12.67 -14.95 9.93
N LEU A 59 12.33 -13.77 10.43
CA LEU A 59 13.30 -12.79 10.92
C LEU A 59 14.19 -13.34 12.03
N ASP A 60 13.64 -14.19 12.91
CA ASP A 60 14.38 -14.72 14.06
C ASP A 60 15.40 -15.75 13.59
N ALA A 61 15.03 -16.65 12.67
CA ALA A 61 15.97 -17.58 12.05
C ALA A 61 17.07 -16.85 11.25
N PHE A 62 16.70 -15.80 10.50
CA PHE A 62 17.67 -14.97 9.79
C PHE A 62 18.67 -14.31 10.75
N LYS A 63 18.21 -13.74 11.88
CA LYS A 63 19.09 -13.15 12.90
C LYS A 63 20.04 -14.18 13.51
N THR A 64 19.56 -15.37 13.83
CA THR A 64 20.40 -16.47 14.33
C THR A 64 21.47 -16.84 13.31
N PHE A 65 21.10 -17.01 12.05
CA PHE A 65 22.05 -17.28 10.97
C PHE A 65 23.10 -16.17 10.84
N VAL A 66 22.70 -14.90 10.84
CA VAL A 66 23.64 -13.77 10.77
C VAL A 66 24.59 -13.74 11.97
N SER A 67 24.13 -14.14 13.16
CA SER A 67 24.97 -14.20 14.37
C SER A 67 25.95 -15.38 14.39
N GLY A 68 25.68 -16.42 13.60
CA GLY A 68 26.51 -17.63 13.52
C GLY A 68 26.24 -18.37 12.21
N PRO A 69 26.88 -17.96 11.09
CA PRO A 69 26.62 -18.54 9.78
C PRO A 69 26.96 -20.03 9.74
N TYR A 70 26.11 -20.79 9.05
CA TYR A 70 26.28 -22.23 8.83
C TYR A 70 25.81 -22.57 7.42
N VAL A 71 26.11 -23.76 6.89
CA VAL A 71 25.59 -24.16 5.57
C VAL A 71 24.12 -24.59 5.72
N PRO A 72 23.13 -23.85 5.20
CA PRO A 72 21.73 -24.19 5.40
C PRO A 72 21.33 -25.38 4.52
N ALA A 73 20.62 -26.36 5.09
CA ALA A 73 20.13 -27.51 4.34
C ALA A 73 18.73 -27.28 3.72
N ALA A 74 17.88 -26.49 4.39
CA ALA A 74 16.51 -26.20 3.95
C ALA A 74 15.99 -24.86 4.52
N GLY A 75 16.76 -23.78 4.39
CA GLY A 75 16.46 -22.44 4.92
C GLY A 75 17.20 -22.12 6.24
N TYR A 76 17.02 -20.88 6.75
CA TYR A 76 17.80 -20.37 7.90
C TYR A 76 17.41 -20.93 9.27
N ARG A 77 16.35 -21.73 9.37
CA ARG A 77 15.92 -22.35 10.63
C ARG A 77 16.46 -23.78 10.71
N GLN A 78 17.27 -24.06 11.73
CA GLN A 78 17.88 -25.38 11.93
C GLN A 78 16.89 -26.44 12.42
N THR A 79 15.92 -26.06 13.25
CA THR A 79 14.91 -26.97 13.81
C THR A 79 13.53 -26.29 13.91
N GLY A 80 12.47 -27.10 13.78
CA GLY A 80 11.08 -26.63 13.84
C GLY A 80 10.58 -25.98 12.55
N THR A 81 9.33 -25.52 12.58
CA THR A 81 8.68 -24.88 11.43
C THR A 81 9.09 -23.42 11.32
N PRO A 82 9.37 -22.90 10.11
CA PRO A 82 9.57 -21.48 9.89
C PRO A 82 8.39 -20.66 10.43
N VAL A 83 8.67 -19.52 11.06
CA VAL A 83 7.65 -18.62 11.62
C VAL A 83 7.66 -17.32 10.84
N ASP A 84 6.49 -16.89 10.36
CA ASP A 84 6.35 -15.59 9.73
C ASP A 84 6.36 -14.50 10.80
N LYS A 85 7.41 -13.69 10.83
CA LYS A 85 7.51 -12.60 11.80
C LYS A 85 6.51 -11.48 11.51
N PHE A 86 6.13 -11.31 10.25
CA PHE A 86 5.34 -10.18 9.80
C PHE A 86 3.89 -10.56 9.47
N ALA A 87 3.50 -11.82 9.66
CA ALA A 87 2.11 -12.24 9.55
C ALA A 87 1.21 -11.32 10.40
N GLY A 88 0.23 -10.70 9.75
CA GLY A 88 -0.70 -9.76 10.37
C GLY A 88 -0.13 -8.38 10.68
N ALA A 89 1.11 -8.07 10.29
CA ALA A 89 1.67 -6.72 10.45
C ALA A 89 1.02 -5.69 9.51
N ASN A 90 0.38 -6.18 8.44
CA ASN A 90 -0.32 -5.44 7.38
C ASN A 90 0.52 -4.36 6.67
N VAL A 91 0.42 -4.33 5.35
CA VAL A 91 0.96 -3.29 4.48
C VAL A 91 -0.16 -2.45 3.88
N ALA A 92 0.06 -1.13 3.79
CA ALA A 92 -0.86 -0.24 3.09
C ALA A 92 -0.84 -0.55 1.60
N SER A 93 -2.00 -0.94 1.05
CA SER A 93 -2.13 -1.40 -0.32
C SER A 93 -3.09 -0.52 -1.11
N ILE A 94 -2.73 -0.26 -2.36
CA ILE A 94 -3.58 0.41 -3.35
C ILE A 94 -3.64 -0.51 -4.57
N ALA A 95 -4.83 -0.93 -4.96
CA ALA A 95 -5.06 -1.69 -6.18
C ALA A 95 -6.04 -0.94 -7.08
N LEU A 96 -5.66 -0.81 -8.36
CA LEU A 96 -6.39 -0.05 -9.36
C LEU A 96 -6.58 -0.93 -10.59
N GLU A 97 -7.83 -1.13 -10.97
CA GLU A 97 -8.21 -1.71 -12.24
C GLU A 97 -8.90 -0.63 -13.07
N PHE A 98 -8.46 -0.43 -14.30
CA PHE A 98 -9.09 0.52 -15.20
C PHE A 98 -8.85 0.07 -16.65
N PRO A 99 -9.77 0.40 -17.56
CA PRO A 99 -9.58 0.07 -18.95
C PRO A 99 -8.41 0.90 -19.52
N ILE A 100 -7.66 0.33 -20.46
CA ILE A 100 -6.45 0.97 -21.02
C ILE A 100 -6.76 2.36 -21.59
N ASN A 101 -7.94 2.56 -22.16
CA ASN A 101 -8.38 3.86 -22.69
C ASN A 101 -8.60 4.95 -21.62
N ALA A 102 -8.64 4.60 -20.33
CA ALA A 102 -8.64 5.57 -19.24
C ALA A 102 -7.25 6.21 -19.02
N LEU A 103 -6.19 5.64 -19.60
CA LEU A 103 -4.85 6.23 -19.59
C LEU A 103 -4.79 7.39 -20.59
N THR A 104 -5.04 8.61 -20.09
CA THR A 104 -4.95 9.84 -20.89
C THR A 104 -3.53 10.04 -21.42
N GLY A 105 -3.39 10.49 -22.68
CA GLY A 105 -2.10 10.81 -23.29
C GLY A 105 -1.37 9.61 -23.92
N ILE A 106 -1.95 8.41 -23.86
CA ILE A 106 -1.48 7.26 -24.64
C ILE A 106 -2.06 7.36 -26.05
N THR A 107 -1.24 7.84 -26.99
CA THR A 107 -1.60 7.95 -28.42
C THR A 107 -1.21 6.70 -29.23
N SER A 108 -0.65 5.68 -28.57
CA SER A 108 -0.15 4.46 -29.20
C SER A 108 -0.48 3.23 -28.36
N THR A 109 -0.32 2.01 -28.87
CA THR A 109 -0.48 0.78 -28.07
C THR A 109 0.67 0.54 -27.07
N SER A 110 1.55 1.53 -26.88
CA SER A 110 2.71 1.49 -25.99
C SER A 110 2.80 2.77 -25.15
N GLY A 111 3.23 2.62 -23.89
CA GLY A 111 3.41 3.72 -22.96
C GLY A 111 4.10 3.25 -21.68
N THR A 112 4.70 4.19 -20.94
CA THR A 112 5.34 3.91 -19.66
C THR A 112 4.47 4.39 -18.51
N ILE A 113 4.11 3.48 -17.61
CA ILE A 113 3.49 3.84 -16.33
C ILE A 113 4.61 4.22 -15.36
N LYS A 114 4.55 5.44 -14.84
CA LYS A 114 5.45 5.90 -13.78
C LYS A 114 4.67 5.96 -12.47
N VAL A 115 5.24 5.37 -11.43
CA VAL A 115 4.64 5.33 -10.09
C VAL A 115 5.61 5.98 -9.12
N TRP A 116 5.09 6.87 -8.28
CA TRP A 116 5.82 7.45 -7.17
C TRP A 116 4.94 7.40 -5.93
N ALA A 117 5.54 7.16 -4.77
CA ALA A 117 4.84 7.13 -3.50
C ALA A 117 5.67 7.84 -2.43
N SER A 118 4.98 8.51 -1.52
CA SER A 118 5.54 9.04 -0.27
C SER A 118 4.70 8.51 0.88
N THR A 119 5.35 8.23 2.01
CA THR A 119 4.67 7.94 3.27
C THR A 119 5.15 8.94 4.30
N ASP A 120 4.22 9.78 4.78
CA ASP A 120 4.53 10.76 5.80
C ASP A 120 4.00 10.29 7.15
N LYS A 121 4.87 10.27 8.16
CA LYS A 121 4.43 10.17 9.55
C LYS A 121 4.10 11.58 10.02
N VAL A 122 2.83 11.85 10.33
CA VAL A 122 2.46 13.07 11.04
C VAL A 122 3.04 12.96 12.45
N GLN A 123 4.22 13.55 12.66
CA GLN A 123 4.85 13.59 13.98
C GLN A 123 4.09 14.61 14.82
N THR A 124 3.25 14.11 15.72
CA THR A 124 2.51 14.97 16.64
C THR A 124 3.41 15.31 17.82
N ALA A 125 4.04 16.48 17.82
CA ALA A 125 4.53 17.08 19.07
C ALA A 125 3.34 17.78 19.74
N ASN A 126 2.96 17.34 20.94
CA ASN A 126 1.95 18.00 21.80
C ASN A 126 0.57 18.27 21.17
N GLY A 127 0.01 17.32 20.42
CA GLY A 127 -1.39 17.36 20.00
C GLY A 127 -1.76 18.42 18.96
N LYS A 128 -0.79 19.12 18.35
CA LYS A 128 -1.06 20.13 17.30
C LYS A 128 -0.55 19.64 15.94
N ILE A 129 -1.48 19.46 15.01
CA ILE A 129 -1.16 19.11 13.61
C ILE A 129 -0.40 20.28 12.99
N THR A 130 0.87 20.08 12.63
CA THR A 130 1.63 21.02 11.82
C THR A 130 2.18 20.25 10.62
N GLY A 131 1.48 20.33 9.50
CA GLY A 131 1.86 19.65 8.27
C GLY A 131 1.09 20.23 7.09
N ILE A 132 1.56 21.37 6.57
CA ILE A 132 1.22 21.81 5.22
C ILE A 132 2.33 21.23 4.34
N LEU A 133 2.05 20.12 3.65
CA LEU A 133 2.88 19.70 2.54
C LEU A 133 2.58 20.65 1.39
N SER A 134 3.43 21.66 1.19
CA SER A 134 3.51 22.34 -0.09
C SER A 134 4.03 21.36 -1.14
N PRO A 135 3.46 21.29 -2.34
CA PRO A 135 4.01 20.47 -3.41
C PRO A 135 5.45 20.93 -3.68
N LEU A 136 6.39 19.98 -3.72
CA LEU A 136 7.67 20.22 -4.38
C LEU A 136 7.35 20.58 -5.84
N ALA A 137 7.56 21.84 -6.19
CA ALA A 137 7.50 22.34 -7.55
C ALA A 137 8.54 21.59 -8.43
N PRO A 138 8.30 21.47 -9.75
CA PRO A 138 9.05 20.59 -10.65
C PRO A 138 10.55 20.88 -10.73
#